data_AF-A0A7V2KUC6-F1
#
_entry.id   AF-A0A7V2KUC6-F1
#
_cell.length_a   1.000
_cell.length_b   1.000
_cell.length_c   1.000
_cell.angle_alpha   90.00
_cell.angle_beta   90.00
_cell.angle_gamma   90.00
#
_symmetry.space_group_name_H-M   'P 1'
#
loop_
_entity.id
_entity.type
_entity.pdbx_description
1 polymer ?
#
loop_
_entity_poly.entity_id
_entity_poly.type
_entity_poly.pdbx_seq_one_letter_code
_entity_poly.pdbx_strand_id
1 'polypeptide(L)' 'MADENVAPAVTEEIAQDVERLKKHLDMLDTRLDNIDSMVTAVAERVMSQPITLNIVCPNCGKNLEIAIIGKERPTR' A
#
# COMPACT_ATOMS: atom_id res chain seq x y z
N MET A 1 -48.31 -1.95 -33.05
CA MET A 1 -47.04 -1.76 -33.77
C MET A 1 -45.94 -1.85 -32.73
N ALA A 2 -45.42 -3.06 -32.50
CA ALA A 2 -44.25 -3.33 -31.65
C ALA A 2 -43.03 -3.35 -32.58
N ASP A 3 -42.05 -2.49 -32.39
CA ASP A 3 -40.85 -2.70 -31.55
C ASP A 3 -39.71 -3.26 -32.39
N GLU A 4 -38.95 -2.37 -33.06
CA GLU A 4 -37.70 -2.73 -33.76
C GLU A 4 -36.57 -1.71 -33.54
N ASN A 5 -36.82 -0.59 -32.84
CA ASN A 5 -35.83 0.49 -32.68
C ASN A 5 -35.30 0.65 -31.25
N VAL A 6 -35.74 -0.19 -30.31
CA VAL A 6 -35.36 -0.10 -28.88
C VAL A 6 -34.10 -0.90 -28.57
N ALA A 7 -33.87 -2.02 -29.26
CA ALA A 7 -32.73 -2.91 -29.02
C ALA A 7 -31.34 -2.26 -29.23
N PRO A 8 -31.05 -1.52 -30.33
CA PRO A 8 -29.71 -0.99 -30.56
C PRO A 8 -29.34 0.15 -29.60
N ALA A 9 -30.31 0.98 -29.21
CA ALA A 9 -30.11 2.11 -28.30
C ALA A 9 -29.77 1.66 -26.87
N VAL A 10 -30.42 0.59 -26.39
CA VAL A 10 -30.16 0.02 -25.06
C VAL A 10 -28.76 -0.61 -24.98
N THR A 11 -28.27 -1.25 -26.05
CA THR A 11 -26.90 -1.77 -26.08
C THR A 11 -25.83 -0.68 -26.10
N GLU A 12 -26.11 0.47 -26.70
CA GLU A 12 -25.17 1.60 -26.76
C GLU A 12 -25.03 2.30 -25.40
N GLU A 13 -26.14 2.49 -24.67
CA GLU A 13 -26.10 3.02 -23.29
C GLU A 13 -25.35 2.08 -22.34
N ILE A 14 -25.60 0.76 -22.42
CA ILE A 14 -24.87 -0.23 -21.62
C ILE A 14 -23.38 -0.21 -21.93
N ALA A 15 -22.99 -0.07 -23.21
CA ALA A 15 -21.58 0.02 -23.60
C ALA A 15 -20.90 1.27 -23.03
N GLN A 16 -21.59 2.42 -23.07
CA GLN A 16 -21.07 3.67 -22.49
C GLN A 16 -20.90 3.59 -20.97
N ASP A 17 -21.84 2.95 -20.26
CA ASP A 17 -21.75 2.77 -18.82
C ASP A 17 -20.63 1.81 -18.43
N VAL A 18 -20.42 0.73 -19.19
CA VAL A 18 -19.28 -0.17 -18.99
C VAL A 18 -17.95 0.55 -19.21
N GLU A 19 -17.86 1.45 -20.19
CA GLU A 19 -16.64 2.24 -20.43
C GLU A 19 -16.36 3.25 -19.29
N ARG A 20 -17.41 3.88 -18.75
CA ARG A 20 -17.29 4.75 -17.57
C ARG A 20 -16.82 3.98 -16.34
N LEU A 21 -17.37 2.79 -16.10
CA LEU A 21 -16.96 1.91 -15.00
C LEU A 21 -15.50 1.46 -15.13
N LYS A 22 -15.05 1.11 -16.35
CA LYS A 22 -13.63 0.79 -16.61
C LYS A 22 -12.71 1.96 -16.26
N LYS A 23 -13.02 3.18 -16.70
CA LYS A 23 -12.23 4.37 -16.34
C LYS A 23 -12.18 4.60 -14.83
N HIS A 24 -13.28 4.36 -14.12
CA HIS A 24 -13.30 4.47 -12.66
C HIS A 24 -12.41 3.42 -12.00
N LEU A 25 -12.42 2.17 -12.48
CA LEU A 25 -11.56 1.11 -11.98
C LEU A 25 -10.09 1.38 -12.26
N ASP A 26 -9.73 1.86 -13.45
CA ASP A 26 -8.34 2.23 -13.79
C ASP A 26 -7.81 3.36 -12.89
N MET A 27 -8.65 4.35 -12.57
CA MET A 27 -8.29 5.41 -11.61
C MET A 27 -8.10 4.87 -10.19
N LEU A 28 -8.87 3.87 -9.78
CA LEU A 28 -8.72 3.24 -8.47
C LEU A 28 -7.44 2.40 -8.41
N ASP A 29 -7.15 1.62 -9.43
CA ASP A 29 -5.94 0.78 -9.55
C ASP A 29 -4.68 1.65 -9.44
N THR A 30 -4.64 2.74 -10.20
CA THR A 30 -3.56 3.73 -10.15
C THR A 30 -3.36 4.30 -8.73
N ARG A 31 -4.44 4.57 -7.99
CA ARG A 31 -4.34 5.09 -6.62
C ARG A 31 -3.87 4.03 -5.63
N LEU A 32 -4.25 2.76 -5.83
CA LEU A 32 -3.82 1.65 -5.00
C LEU A 32 -2.32 1.36 -5.19
N ASP A 33 -1.81 1.38 -6.42
CA ASP A 33 -0.38 1.23 -6.71
C ASP A 33 0.48 2.33 -6.05
N ASN A 34 -0.02 3.56 -6.06
CA ASN A 34 0.64 4.68 -5.39
C ASN A 34 0.68 4.49 -3.86
N ILE A 35 -0.35 3.89 -3.26
CA ILE A 35 -0.37 3.59 -1.83
C ILE A 35 0.59 2.44 -1.50
N ASP A 36 0.61 1.38 -2.31
CA ASP A 36 1.47 0.21 -2.09
C ASP A 36 2.96 0.62 -2.07
N SER A 37 3.35 1.50 -3.00
CA SER A 37 4.70 2.06 -3.09
C SER A 37 5.09 2.85 -1.83
N MET A 38 4.19 3.69 -1.31
CA MET A 38 4.44 4.48 -0.10
C MET A 38 4.50 3.61 1.15
N VAL A 39 3.60 2.63 1.28
CA VAL A 39 3.55 1.72 2.43
C VAL A 39 4.81 0.86 2.48
N THR A 40 5.28 0.37 1.33
CA THR A 40 6.53 -0.38 1.23
C THR A 40 7.73 0.44 1.69
N ALA A 41 7.87 1.68 1.21
CA ALA A 41 8.96 2.57 1.62
C ALA A 41 8.95 2.90 3.12
N VAL A 42 7.76 3.06 3.72
CA VAL A 42 7.62 3.27 5.18
C VAL A 42 8.04 2.01 5.95
N ALA A 43 7.64 0.83 5.49
CA ALA A 43 8.01 -0.43 6.14
C ALA A 43 9.52 -0.65 6.12
N GLU A 44 10.19 -0.40 5.00
CA GLU A 44 11.65 -0.50 4.88
C GLU A 44 12.37 0.49 5.81
N ARG A 45 11.86 1.73 5.91
CA ARG A 45 12.43 2.75 6.80
C ARG A 45 12.30 2.38 8.27
N VAL A 46 11.16 1.84 8.68
CA VAL A 46 10.94 1.40 10.09
C VAL A 46 11.83 0.20 10.42
N MET A 47 11.97 -0.77 9.51
CA MET A 47 12.88 -1.89 9.73
C MET A 47 14.34 -1.45 9.83
N SER A 48 14.74 -0.41 9.10
CA SER A 48 16.10 0.11 9.10
C SER A 48 16.43 1.04 10.26
N GLN A 49 15.46 1.39 11.12
CA GLN A 49 15.71 2.29 12.25
C GLN A 49 16.41 1.55 13.39
N PRO A 50 17.59 2.03 13.85
CA PRO A 50 18.27 1.44 14.99
C PRO A 50 17.48 1.66 16.29
N ILE A 51 17.33 0.60 17.09
CA ILE A 51 16.86 0.70 18.48
C ILE A 51 18.09 0.89 19.37
N THR A 52 18.18 2.03 20.05
CA THR A 52 19.26 2.30 21.01
C THR A 52 18.87 1.89 22.42
N LEU A 53 19.64 0.97 23.00
CA LEU A 53 19.52 0.54 24.40
C LEU A 53 20.61 1.23 25.22
N ASN A 54 20.19 1.95 26.25
CA ASN A 54 21.09 2.54 27.23
C ASN A 54 21.08 1.67 28.50
N ILE A 55 22.21 1.03 28.79
CA ILE A 55 22.36 0.12 29.93
C ILE A 55 23.51 0.60 30.80
N VAL A 56 23.28 0.68 32.11
CA VAL A 56 24.36 0.92 33.08
C VAL A 56 25.07 -0.40 33.36
N CYS A 57 26.38 -0.46 33.12
CA CYS A 57 27.15 -1.67 33.43
C CYS A 57 27.17 -1.91 34.94
N PRO A 58 26.67 -3.06 35.44
CA PRO A 58 26.62 -3.34 36.88
C PRO A 58 28.02 -3.53 37.50
N ASN A 59 29.05 -3.82 36.69
CA ASN A 59 30.41 -4.07 37.17
C ASN A 59 31.28 -2.81 37.26
N CYS A 60 31.03 -1.79 36.43
CA CYS A 60 31.88 -0.59 36.38
C CYS A 60 31.13 0.75 36.39
N GLY A 61 29.79 0.73 36.44
CA GLY A 61 28.95 1.93 36.54
C GLY A 61 28.94 2.82 35.30
N LYS A 62 29.62 2.41 34.22
CA LYS A 62 29.65 3.15 32.95
C LYS A 62 28.36 2.93 32.17
N ASN A 63 27.91 3.97 31.48
CA ASN A 63 26.81 3.87 30.53
C ASN A 63 27.31 3.20 29.25
N LEU A 64 26.61 2.14 28.84
CA LEU A 64 26.78 1.44 27.57
C LEU A 64 25.61 1.82 26.67
N GLU A 65 25.93 2.31 25.47
CA GLU A 65 24.95 2.55 24.41
C GLU A 65 25.09 1.44 23.36
N ILE A 66 24.01 0.71 23.12
CA ILE A 66 23.95 -0.39 22.16
C ILE A 66 22.90 -0.06 21.11
N ALA A 67 23.32 0.17 19.86
CA ALA A 67 22.41 0.35 18.74
C ALA A 67 22.15 -1.00 18.05
N ILE A 68 20.88 -1.43 18.01
CA ILE A 68 20.44 -2.66 17.36
C ILE A 68 19.73 -2.30 16.05
N ILE A 69 20.22 -2.81 14.92
CA ILE A 69 19.57 -2.64 13.61
C ILE A 69 19.00 -4.00 13.19
N GLY A 70 17.69 -4.06 12.97
CA GLY A 70 17.05 -5.24 12.42
C GLY A 70 17.31 -5.34 10.92
N LYS A 71 17.98 -6.40 10.46
CA LYS A 71 18.22 -6.63 9.02
C LYS A 71 17.03 -7.30 8.32
N GLU A 72 16.20 -8.02 9.06
CA GLU A 72 15.22 -8.94 8.49
C GLU A 72 13.92 -8.96 9.31
N ARG A 73 12.80 -9.15 8.62
CA ARG A 73 11.46 -9.21 9.24
C ARG A 73 11.41 -10.43 10.17
N PRO A 74 10.98 -10.31 11.44
CA PRO A 74 10.79 -11.47 12.30
C PRO A 74 9.72 -12.38 11.68
N THR A 75 10.13 -13.53 11.16
CA THR A 75 9.22 -14.60 10.79
C THR A 75 8.81 -15.36 12.05
N ARG A 76 7.51 -15.61 12.18
CA ARG A 76 6.92 -16.34 13.30
C ARG A 76 7.25 -17.83 13.21
#